data_AF-A0A660T2Y8-F1
#
_entry.id   AF-A0A660T2Y8-F1
#
_cell.length_a   1.000
_cell.length_b   1.000
_cell.length_c   1.000
_cell.angle_alpha   90.00
_cell.angle_beta   90.00
_cell.angle_gamma   90.00
#
_symmetry.space_group_name_H-M   'P 1'
#
loop_
_entity.id
_entity.type
_entity.pdbx_description
1 polymer ?
#
loop_
_entity_poly.entity_id
_entity_poly.type
_entity_poly.pdbx_seq_one_letter_code
_entity_poly.pdbx_strand_id
1 'polypeptide(L)'
;MALKALKDMRDIYGETLMEIGEKDDRIVVLDADLMRSNGTMDFKKRFPERTIDVGVAEADMAGIAAGLSSMGKIPFAASFCAFAGRKTYDQFFISANYAHLNVKLVGTDPGITAVFNGGTHM
;
A
#
# COMPACT_ATOMS: atom_id res chain seq x y z
N MET A 1 -9.47 -29.96 19.15
CA MET A 1 -8.69 -28.70 19.08
C MET A 1 -9.46 -27.76 18.16
N ALA A 2 -10.05 -26.69 18.67
CA ALA A 2 -10.64 -25.67 17.81
C ALA A 2 -9.49 -24.98 17.07
N LEU A 3 -9.50 -25.03 15.74
CA LEU A 3 -8.58 -24.26 14.91
C LEU A 3 -8.81 -22.78 15.27
N LYS A 4 -7.79 -22.11 15.80
CA LYS A 4 -7.87 -20.66 16.02
C LYS A 4 -8.18 -20.03 14.66
N ALA A 5 -9.27 -19.28 14.55
CA ALA A 5 -9.67 -18.67 13.28
C ALA A 5 -8.49 -17.88 12.72
N LEU A 6 -7.99 -18.29 11.55
CA LEU A 6 -6.91 -17.61 10.87
C LEU A 6 -7.44 -16.24 10.43
N LYS A 7 -6.65 -15.21 10.71
CA LYS A 7 -6.97 -13.84 10.35
C LYS A 7 -6.43 -13.54 8.96
N ASP A 8 -7.20 -12.84 8.13
CA ASP A 8 -6.78 -12.48 6.79
C ASP A 8 -5.53 -11.59 6.83
N MET A 9 -4.60 -11.81 5.91
CA MET A 9 -3.36 -11.02 5.80
C MET A 9 -3.65 -9.52 5.62
N ARG A 10 -4.74 -9.19 4.92
CA ARG A 10 -5.23 -7.81 4.77
C ARG A 10 -5.56 -7.18 6.12
N ASP A 11 -6.27 -7.92 6.98
CA ASP A 11 -6.70 -7.39 8.28
C ASP A 11 -5.49 -7.24 9.22
N ILE A 12 -4.55 -8.20 9.18
CA ILE A 12 -3.27 -8.08 9.89
C ILE A 12 -2.47 -6.86 9.39
N TYR A 13 -2.42 -6.63 8.08
CA TYR A 13 -1.73 -5.48 7.50
C TYR A 13 -2.34 -4.15 7.96
N GLY A 14 -3.67 -4.00 7.89
CA GLY A 14 -4.36 -2.79 8.34
C GLY A 14 -4.17 -2.50 9.83
N GLU A 15 -4.26 -3.51 10.69
CA GLU A 15 -4.01 -3.38 12.12
C GLU A 15 -2.56 -3.03 12.43
N THR A 16 -1.62 -3.70 11.77
CA THR A 16 -0.18 -3.41 11.94
C THR A 16 0.12 -1.98 11.51
N LEU A 17 -0.45 -1.52 10.39
CA LEU A 17 -0.33 -0.13 9.94
C LEU A 17 -0.87 0.86 10.97
N MET A 18 -2.02 0.55 11.59
CA MET A 18 -2.58 1.37 12.66
C MET A 18 -1.61 1.46 13.84
N GLU A 19 -1.13 0.31 14.34
CA GLU A 19 -0.24 0.23 15.49
C GLU A 19 1.08 0.98 15.28
N ILE A 20 1.69 0.87 14.09
CA ILE A 20 2.93 1.61 13.80
C ILE A 20 2.66 3.07 13.52
N GLY A 21 1.53 3.41 12.90
CA GLY A 21 1.11 4.78 12.64
C GLY A 21 0.83 5.57 13.91
N GLU A 22 0.36 4.92 14.98
CA GLU A 22 0.21 5.54 16.30
C GLU A 22 1.53 5.90 16.98
N LYS A 23 2.61 5.17 16.66
CA LYS A 23 3.93 5.32 17.30
C LYS A 23 4.88 6.21 16.51
N ASP A 24 4.69 6.33 15.19
CA ASP A 24 5.57 7.07 14.29
C ASP A 24 4.76 7.96 13.35
N ASP A 25 4.90 9.28 13.52
CA ASP A 25 4.22 10.33 12.75
C ASP A 25 4.75 10.48 11.32
N ARG A 26 5.85 9.81 11.00
CA ARG A 26 6.42 9.75 9.64
C ARG A 26 5.71 8.73 8.77
N ILE A 27 5.00 7.77 9.34
CA ILE A 27 4.22 6.77 8.59
C ILE A 27 3.07 7.46 7.87
N VAL A 28 3.02 7.28 6.55
CA VAL A 28 1.94 7.77 5.68
C VAL A 28 1.47 6.64 4.78
N VAL A 29 0.18 6.62 4.46
CA VAL A 29 -0.43 5.63 3.56
C VAL A 29 -0.78 6.32 2.25
N LEU A 30 -0.37 5.71 1.14
CA LEU A 30 -0.81 6.08 -0.20
C LEU A 30 -1.64 4.94 -0.78
N ASP A 31 -2.69 5.30 -1.50
CA ASP A 31 -3.60 4.35 -2.11
C ASP A 31 -4.03 4.83 -3.50
N ALA A 32 -4.57 3.92 -4.30
CA ALA A 32 -5.00 4.17 -5.66
C ALA A 32 -6.46 3.72 -5.86
N ASP A 33 -7.39 4.33 -5.13
CA ASP A 33 -8.83 4.01 -5.10
C ASP A 33 -9.18 2.55 -4.70
N LEU A 34 -8.35 1.93 -3.86
CA LEU A 34 -8.48 0.54 -3.42
C LEU A 34 -8.47 0.37 -1.90
N MET A 35 -8.55 1.46 -1.12
CA MET A 35 -8.37 1.45 0.34
C MET A 35 -9.21 0.42 1.10
N ARG A 36 -10.44 0.17 0.66
CA ARG A 36 -11.31 -0.84 1.28
C ARG A 36 -10.80 -2.25 1.03
N SER A 37 -10.35 -2.52 -0.19
CA SER A 37 -9.79 -3.81 -0.60
C SER A 37 -8.40 -4.03 0.00
N ASN A 38 -7.60 -2.97 0.11
CA ASN A 38 -6.26 -2.99 0.72
C ASN A 38 -6.29 -3.09 2.26
N GLY A 39 -7.44 -2.84 2.90
CA GLY A 39 -7.57 -2.87 4.37
C GLY A 39 -7.06 -1.61 5.07
N THR A 40 -6.85 -0.51 4.34
CA THR A 40 -6.26 0.75 4.85
C THR A 40 -7.29 1.80 5.20
N MET A 41 -8.59 1.52 5.01
CA MET A 41 -9.67 2.49 5.24
C MET A 41 -9.75 2.98 6.70
N ASP A 42 -9.44 2.14 7.68
CA ASP A 42 -9.45 2.56 9.08
C ASP A 42 -8.27 3.49 9.40
N PHE A 43 -7.12 3.30 8.75
CA PHE A 43 -6.00 4.24 8.83
C PHE A 43 -6.42 5.63 8.30
N LYS A 44 -7.16 5.70 7.19
CA LYS A 44 -7.72 6.97 6.67
C LYS A 44 -8.62 7.67 7.68
N LYS A 45 -9.52 6.92 8.33
CA LYS A 45 -10.43 7.48 9.34
C LYS A 45 -9.67 8.05 10.53
N ARG A 46 -8.61 7.37 10.97
CA ARG A 46 -7.82 7.77 12.14
C ARG A 46 -6.82 8.89 11.84
N PHE A 47 -6.17 8.84 10.68
CA PHE A 47 -5.10 9.74 10.26
C PHE A 47 -5.35 10.28 8.84
N PRO A 48 -6.41 11.09 8.63
CA PRO A 48 -6.77 11.58 7.30
C PRO A 48 -5.64 12.40 6.67
N GLU A 49 -4.95 13.24 7.46
CA GLU A 49 -3.81 14.06 7.01
C GLU A 49 -2.55 13.26 6.66
N ARG A 50 -2.51 11.96 6.98
CA ARG A 50 -1.40 11.04 6.65
C ARG A 50 -1.81 9.98 5.64
N THR A 51 -2.94 10.20 4.98
CA THR A 51 -3.49 9.30 3.96
C THR A 51 -3.70 10.06 2.67
N ILE A 52 -3.12 9.56 1.58
CA ILE A 52 -3.23 10.16 0.26
C ILE A 52 -3.82 9.13 -0.69
N ASP A 53 -5.02 9.39 -1.17
CA ASP A 53 -5.63 8.60 -2.25
C ASP A 53 -5.39 9.34 -3.56
N VAL A 54 -4.64 8.73 -4.47
CA VAL A 54 -4.27 9.36 -5.75
C VAL A 54 -5.25 9.00 -6.88
N GLY A 55 -6.30 8.24 -6.59
CA GLY A 55 -7.16 7.66 -7.62
C GLY A 55 -6.46 6.56 -8.40
N VAL A 56 -6.96 6.20 -9.59
CA VAL A 56 -6.39 5.13 -10.45
C VAL A 56 -5.12 5.61 -11.17
N ALA A 57 -4.10 5.98 -10.39
CA ALA A 57 -2.86 6.61 -10.84
C ALA A 57 -1.63 6.02 -10.13
N GLU A 58 -1.42 4.70 -10.23
CA GLU A 58 -0.37 3.99 -9.50
C GLU A 58 1.05 4.46 -9.86
N ALA A 59 1.29 4.86 -11.11
CA ALA A 59 2.57 5.42 -11.53
C ALA A 59 2.88 6.74 -10.79
N ASP A 60 1.90 7.63 -10.67
CA ASP A 60 2.01 8.88 -9.91
C ASP A 60 2.16 8.59 -8.42
N MET A 61 1.42 7.60 -7.89
CA MET A 61 1.55 7.12 -6.50
C MET A 61 3.00 6.78 -6.15
N ALA A 62 3.70 6.09 -7.05
CA ALA A 62 5.10 5.71 -6.83
C ALA A 62 6.02 6.95 -6.77
N GLY A 63 5.82 7.93 -7.65
CA GLY A 63 6.56 9.20 -7.64
C GLY A 63 6.28 10.02 -6.38
N ILE A 64 5.01 10.14 -5.97
CA ILE A 64 4.60 10.84 -4.75
C ILE A 64 5.19 10.15 -3.52
N ALA A 65 5.14 8.82 -3.45
CA ALA A 65 5.76 8.05 -2.37
C ALA A 65 7.28 8.28 -2.31
N ALA A 66 7.98 8.27 -3.45
CA ALA A 66 9.40 8.62 -3.49
C ALA A 66 9.65 10.04 -2.93
N GLY A 67 8.90 11.05 -3.38
CA GLY A 67 9.03 12.42 -2.89
C GLY A 67 8.75 12.57 -1.39
N LEU A 68 7.74 11.86 -0.85
CA LEU A 68 7.47 11.85 0.59
C LEU A 68 8.62 11.22 1.36
N SER A 69 9.20 10.14 0.83
CA SER A 69 10.33 9.47 1.47
C SER A 69 11.59 10.33 1.51
N SER A 70 11.88 11.08 0.44
CA SER A 70 13.03 12.02 0.43
C SER A 70 12.87 13.16 1.43
N MET A 71 11.63 13.49 1.81
CA MET A 71 11.29 14.46 2.85
C MET A 71 11.19 13.85 4.27
N GLY A 72 11.67 12.62 4.46
CA GLY A 72 11.76 11.97 5.77
C GLY A 72 10.49 11.25 6.23
N LYS A 73 9.47 11.12 5.37
CA LYS A 73 8.31 10.25 5.63
C LYS A 73 8.64 8.78 5.32
N ILE A 74 7.79 7.88 5.82
CA ILE A 74 7.86 6.44 5.58
C ILE A 74 6.55 6.01 4.89
N PRO A 75 6.50 6.12 3.56
CA PRO A 75 5.29 5.84 2.80
C PRO A 75 5.05 4.34 2.59
N PHE A 76 3.84 3.91 2.89
CA PHE A 76 3.25 2.64 2.48
C PHE A 76 2.29 2.88 1.33
N ALA A 77 2.76 2.64 0.10
CA ALA A 77 1.98 2.79 -1.12
C ALA A 77 1.33 1.45 -1.48
N ALA A 78 0.00 1.37 -1.36
CA ALA A 78 -0.76 0.13 -1.50
C ALA A 78 -1.66 0.15 -2.75
N SER A 79 -1.63 -0.96 -3.49
CA SER A 79 -2.56 -1.29 -4.57
C SER A 79 -2.62 -2.81 -4.72
N PHE A 80 -3.43 -3.33 -5.64
CA PHE A 80 -3.38 -4.76 -5.96
C PHE A 80 -2.03 -5.15 -6.54
N CYS A 81 -1.55 -6.36 -6.27
CA CYS A 81 -0.26 -6.88 -6.70
C CYS A 81 -0.09 -6.76 -8.23
N ALA A 82 -1.15 -7.07 -8.96
CA ALA A 82 -1.28 -6.86 -10.39
C ALA A 82 -0.91 -5.44 -10.84
N PHE A 83 -1.31 -4.42 -10.09
CA PHE A 83 -1.14 -3.01 -10.42
C PHE A 83 0.13 -2.42 -9.82
N ALA A 84 0.38 -2.69 -8.53
CA ALA A 84 1.62 -2.33 -7.84
C ALA A 84 2.84 -2.83 -8.61
N GLY A 85 2.82 -4.06 -9.15
CA GLY A 85 3.92 -4.59 -9.95
C GLY A 85 4.03 -3.96 -11.34
N ARG A 86 2.94 -3.92 -12.12
CA ARG A 86 3.00 -3.55 -13.54
C ARG A 86 2.94 -2.04 -13.80
N LYS A 87 2.05 -1.33 -13.10
CA LYS A 87 1.78 0.09 -13.37
C LYS A 87 2.78 1.03 -12.70
N THR A 88 3.49 0.58 -11.67
CA THR A 88 4.50 1.41 -10.97
C THR A 88 5.93 1.14 -11.41
N TYR A 89 6.16 0.11 -12.23
CA TYR A 89 7.47 -0.53 -12.39
C TYR A 89 8.63 0.44 -12.62
N ASP A 90 8.53 1.28 -13.64
CA ASP A 90 9.60 2.20 -14.03
C ASP A 90 9.75 3.35 -13.03
N GLN A 91 8.62 3.96 -12.63
CA GLN A 91 8.60 5.05 -11.66
C GLN A 91 9.18 4.61 -10.31
N PHE A 92 8.82 3.43 -9.82
CA PHE A 92 9.34 2.88 -8.57
C PHE A 92 10.81 2.49 -8.68
N PHE A 93 11.22 1.91 -9.81
CA PHE A 93 12.62 1.54 -10.04
C PHE A 93 13.53 2.78 -9.99
N ILE A 94 13.25 3.81 -10.80
CA ILE A 94 14.10 5.00 -10.88
C ILE A 94 13.93 5.88 -9.64
N SER A 95 12.70 6.15 -9.22
CA SER A 95 12.43 7.20 -8.23
C SER A 95 12.60 6.71 -6.80
N ALA A 96 12.39 5.42 -6.52
CA ALA A 96 12.52 4.86 -5.17
C ALA A 96 13.74 3.96 -5.03
N ASN A 97 13.87 2.91 -5.85
CA ASN A 97 14.92 1.89 -5.67
C ASN A 97 16.32 2.43 -6.00
N TYR A 98 16.49 3.02 -7.18
CA TYR A 98 17.77 3.57 -7.63
C TYR A 98 18.24 4.73 -6.74
N ALA A 99 17.29 5.53 -6.24
CA ALA A 99 17.55 6.62 -5.30
C ALA A 99 17.72 6.16 -3.83
N HIS A 100 17.64 4.86 -3.55
CA HIS A 100 17.73 4.26 -2.21
C HIS A 100 16.77 4.88 -1.18
N LEU A 101 15.54 5.19 -1.61
CA LEU A 101 14.53 5.79 -0.75
C LEU A 101 13.75 4.74 0.06
N ASN A 102 13.26 5.16 1.22
CA ASN A 102 12.58 4.32 2.19
C ASN A 102 11.08 4.20 1.88
N VAL A 103 10.73 3.64 0.72
CA VAL A 103 9.33 3.40 0.33
C VAL A 103 8.96 1.94 0.59
N LYS A 104 7.69 1.69 0.96
CA LYS A 104 7.09 0.35 1.05
C LYS A 104 6.01 0.25 -0.03
N LEU A 105 6.32 -0.47 -1.11
CA LEU A 105 5.34 -0.80 -2.14
C LEU A 105 4.63 -2.09 -1.75
N VAL A 106 3.32 -2.03 -1.58
CA VAL A 106 2.50 -3.14 -1.08
C VAL A 106 1.51 -3.56 -2.16
N GLY A 107 1.59 -4.83 -2.55
CA GLY A 107 0.66 -5.47 -3.46
C GLY A 107 -0.28 -6.42 -2.72
N THR A 108 -1.55 -6.07 -2.55
CA THR A 108 -2.56 -6.99 -1.99
C THR A 108 -3.13 -7.89 -3.08
N ASP A 109 -3.94 -8.89 -2.72
CA ASP A 109 -4.57 -9.81 -3.67
C ASP A 109 -3.58 -10.46 -4.67
N PRO A 110 -2.47 -11.08 -4.20
CA PRO A 110 -1.46 -11.63 -5.10
C PRO A 110 -1.89 -12.97 -5.72
N GLY A 111 -1.60 -13.14 -7.01
CA GLY A 111 -1.62 -14.44 -7.69
C GLY A 111 -3.00 -15.11 -7.73
N ILE A 112 -3.01 -16.45 -7.67
CA ILE A 112 -4.22 -17.27 -7.94
C ILE A 112 -5.38 -17.00 -6.97
N THR A 113 -5.13 -16.45 -5.79
CA THR A 113 -6.20 -16.11 -4.84
C THR A 113 -7.07 -14.95 -5.33
N ALA A 114 -6.61 -14.16 -6.30
CA ALA A 114 -7.37 -13.09 -6.95
C ALA A 114 -8.16 -13.55 -8.20
N VAL A 115 -8.23 -14.86 -8.48
CA VAL A 115 -8.82 -15.42 -9.71
C VAL A 115 -10.26 -14.96 -9.99
N PHE A 116 -11.05 -14.67 -8.94
CA PHE A 116 -12.43 -14.20 -9.08
C PHE A 116 -12.53 -12.83 -9.78
N ASN A 117 -11.45 -12.05 -9.77
CA ASN A 117 -11.34 -10.77 -10.48
C ASN A 117 -10.89 -10.94 -11.95
N GLY A 118 -10.60 -12.18 -12.38
CA GLY A 118 -10.19 -12.54 -13.73
C GLY A 118 -8.68 -12.46 -13.97
N GLY A 119 -8.25 -12.94 -15.14
CA GLY A 119 -6.82 -13.03 -15.51
C GLY A 119 -6.07 -11.71 -15.58
N THR A 120 -6.78 -10.58 -15.57
CA THR A 120 -6.18 -9.24 -15.55
C THR A 120 -5.74 -8.79 -14.15
N HIS A 121 -6.19 -9.46 -13.09
CA HIS A 121 -5.96 -9.09 -11.68
C HIS A 121 -5.06 -10.08 -10.92
N MET A 122 -4.59 -11.14 -11.59
CA MET A 122 -3.60 -12.08 -11.04
C MET A 122 -2.16 -11.60 -11.26
#